data_AF-A0A2S3QNK0-F1
#
_entry.id   AF-A0A2S3QNK0-F1
#
_cell.length_a   1.000
_cell.length_b   1.000
_cell.length_c   1.000
_cell.angle_alpha   90.00
_cell.angle_beta   90.00
_cell.angle_gamma   90.00
#
_symmetry.space_group_name_H-M   'P 1'
#
loop_
_entity.id
_entity.type
_entity.pdbx_description
1 polymer ?
#
loop_
_entity_poly.entity_id
_entity_poly.type
_entity_poly.pdbx_seq_one_letter_code
_entity_poly.pdbx_strand_id
1 'polypeptide(L)'
;MIKDLSNKISFPRFFMLSLPMAAACLYLLTPGMEWTAFAVCYVATVLYLVMFWMAVDELIKPHRIDGYKANGKYLAFLFIGKLVILIGALLFGVQILQSKIIIPVINYFLNIFVLGASIKKD
;
A
#
# COMPACT_ATOMS: atom_id res chain seq x y z
N MET A 1 -11.95 -18.20 -19.04
CA MET A 1 -11.34 -18.56 -17.74
C MET A 1 -10.32 -17.48 -17.37
N ILE A 2 -10.78 -16.31 -16.92
CA ILE A 2 -9.93 -15.15 -16.65
C ILE A 2 -9.86 -15.00 -15.14
N LYS A 3 -8.71 -15.34 -14.56
CA LYS A 3 -8.42 -15.37 -13.12
C LYS A 3 -8.77 -14.02 -12.45
N ASP A 4 -9.45 -14.10 -11.31
CA ASP A 4 -9.69 -12.99 -10.38
C ASP A 4 -8.41 -12.17 -10.16
N LEU A 5 -8.50 -10.84 -10.33
CA LEU A 5 -7.38 -9.95 -10.03
C LEU A 5 -7.02 -10.05 -8.54
N SER A 6 -8.03 -10.30 -7.69
CA SER A 6 -7.93 -10.64 -6.27
C SER A 6 -6.91 -11.75 -5.96
N ASN A 7 -6.64 -12.68 -6.88
CA ASN A 7 -5.68 -13.77 -6.62
C ASN A 7 -4.32 -13.58 -7.31
N LYS A 8 -4.16 -12.48 -8.05
CA LYS A 8 -2.94 -12.16 -8.81
C LYS A 8 -1.85 -11.52 -7.98
N ILE A 9 -2.14 -10.92 -6.83
CA ILE A 9 -1.06 -10.43 -5.97
C ILE A 9 -0.47 -11.60 -5.18
N SER A 10 0.85 -11.72 -5.21
CA SER A 10 1.57 -12.61 -4.33
C SER A 10 2.12 -11.84 -3.14
N PHE A 11 1.39 -11.87 -2.01
CA PHE A 11 1.85 -11.28 -0.75
C PHE A 11 3.26 -11.74 -0.35
N PRO A 12 3.67 -13.02 -0.54
CA PRO A 12 5.04 -13.43 -0.26
C PRO A 12 6.08 -12.68 -1.11
N ARG A 13 5.83 -12.48 -2.42
CA ARG A 13 6.76 -11.72 -3.28
C ARG A 13 6.76 -10.24 -2.93
N PHE A 14 5.60 -9.70 -2.55
CA PHE A 14 5.49 -8.33 -2.07
C PHE A 14 6.39 -8.10 -0.86
N PHE A 15 6.26 -8.90 0.20
CA PHE A 15 7.09 -8.74 1.39
C PHE A 15 8.57 -9.06 1.14
N MET A 16 8.87 -10.03 0.28
CA MET A 16 10.25 -10.36 -0.09
C MET A 16 10.97 -9.20 -0.80
N LEU A 17 10.24 -8.41 -1.60
CA LEU A 17 10.78 -7.25 -2.31
C LEU A 17 10.67 -5.95 -1.48
N SER A 18 9.65 -5.80 -0.65
CA SER A 18 9.43 -4.59 0.14
C SER A 18 10.30 -4.52 1.39
N LEU A 19 10.57 -5.64 2.07
CA LEU A 19 11.34 -5.67 3.31
C LEU A 19 12.80 -5.21 3.12
N PRO A 20 13.53 -5.62 2.06
CA PRO A 20 14.87 -5.09 1.81
C PRO A 20 14.87 -3.57 1.58
N MET A 21 13.86 -3.05 0.87
CA MET A 21 13.71 -1.61 0.64
C MET A 21 13.41 -0.88 1.96
N ALA A 22 12.50 -1.43 2.78
CA ALA A 22 12.18 -0.90 4.09
C ALA A 22 13.40 -0.94 5.04
N ALA A 23 14.21 -1.99 4.98
CA ALA A 23 15.45 -2.10 5.75
C ALA A 23 16.49 -1.06 5.32
N ALA A 24 16.65 -0.83 4.01
CA ALA A 24 17.51 0.23 3.50
C ALA A 24 17.05 1.62 3.98
N CYS A 25 15.74 1.89 3.99
CA CYS A 25 15.19 3.13 4.53
C CYS A 25 15.36 3.26 6.04
N LEU A 26 15.20 2.17 6.81
CA LEU A 26 15.42 2.15 8.26
C LEU A 26 16.88 2.45 8.62
N TYR A 27 17.84 1.97 7.82
CA TYR A 27 19.26 2.25 8.02
C TYR A 27 19.60 3.75 7.93
N LEU A 28 18.83 4.52 7.16
CA LEU A 28 19.00 5.97 7.02
C LEU A 28 18.38 6.76 8.19
N LEU A 29 17.67 6.08 9.10
CA LEU A 29 16.99 6.69 10.24
C LEU A 29 17.73 6.42 11.54
N THR A 30 17.64 7.38 12.45
CA THR A 30 18.22 7.27 13.78
C THR A 30 17.39 6.30 14.62
N PRO A 31 18.01 5.32 15.31
CA PRO A 31 17.27 4.39 16.15
C PRO A 31 16.52 5.13 17.27
N GLY A 32 15.32 4.62 17.59
CA GLY A 32 14.41 5.21 18.58
C GLY A 32 13.07 5.59 17.96
N MET A 33 12.61 6.82 18.21
CA MET A 33 11.29 7.27 17.75
C MET A 33 11.14 7.31 16.23
N GLU A 34 12.20 7.59 15.48
CA GLU A 34 12.14 7.62 14.01
C GLU A 34 11.88 6.23 13.42
N TRP A 35 12.42 5.17 14.01
CA TRP A 35 12.15 3.78 13.59
C TRP A 35 10.70 3.40 13.81
N THR A 36 10.13 3.74 14.97
CA THR A 36 8.72 3.50 15.27
C THR A 36 7.83 4.30 14.31
N ALA A 37 8.18 5.57 14.06
CA ALA A 37 7.45 6.41 13.13
C ALA A 37 7.45 5.84 11.71
N PHE A 38 8.62 5.42 11.24
CA PHE A 38 8.76 4.76 9.95
C PHE A 38 7.99 3.45 9.87
N ALA A 39 8.03 2.62 10.92
CA ALA A 39 7.29 1.36 10.97
C ALA A 39 5.77 1.59 10.84
N VAL A 40 5.23 2.58 11.54
CA VAL A 40 3.83 2.99 11.42
C VAL A 40 3.51 3.48 10.00
N CYS A 41 4.35 4.36 9.44
CA CYS A 41 4.20 4.83 8.06
C CYS A 41 4.27 3.68 7.03
N TYR A 42 5.12 2.68 7.28
CA TYR A 42 5.24 1.50 6.42
C TYR A 42 3.99 0.62 6.49
N VAL A 43 3.47 0.32 7.68
CA VAL A 43 2.21 -0.42 7.84
C VAL A 43 1.07 0.33 7.16
N ALA A 44 0.97 1.64 7.37
CA ALA A 44 -0.02 2.49 6.70
C ALA A 44 0.12 2.44 5.17
N THR A 45 1.36 2.44 4.65
CA THR A 45 1.64 2.28 3.21
C THR A 45 1.15 0.95 2.68
N VAL A 46 1.43 -0.16 3.38
CA VAL A 46 0.98 -1.49 2.97
C VAL A 46 -0.55 -1.57 2.98
N LEU A 47 -1.21 -1.07 4.03
CA LEU A 47 -2.67 -1.01 4.11
C LEU A 47 -3.27 -0.16 2.98
N TYR A 48 -2.69 1.01 2.72
CA TYR A 48 -3.09 1.88 1.62
C TYR A 48 -3.03 1.14 0.27
N LEU A 49 -1.93 0.43 -0.01
CA LEU A 49 -1.75 -0.31 -1.26
C LEU A 49 -2.73 -1.49 -1.40
N VAL A 50 -3.01 -2.19 -0.30
CA VAL A 50 -4.01 -3.27 -0.28
C VAL A 50 -5.41 -2.71 -0.56
N MET A 51 -5.80 -1.62 0.10
CA MET A 51 -7.11 -0.99 -0.13
C MET A 51 -7.22 -0.43 -1.54
N PHE A 52 -6.13 0.15 -2.07
CA PHE A 52 -6.07 0.61 -3.45
C PHE A 52 -6.31 -0.54 -4.44
N TRP A 53 -5.63 -1.66 -4.26
CA TRP A 53 -5.81 -2.82 -5.12
C TRP A 53 -7.21 -3.43 -5.02
N MET A 54 -7.77 -3.55 -3.81
CA MET A 54 -9.16 -4.02 -3.63
C MET A 54 -10.16 -3.09 -4.32
N ALA A 55 -9.93 -1.78 -4.29
CA ALA A 55 -10.82 -0.81 -4.94
C ALA A 55 -10.74 -0.94 -6.47
N VAL A 56 -9.54 -1.17 -7.01
CA VAL A 56 -9.34 -1.40 -8.45
C VAL A 56 -9.98 -2.73 -8.88
N ASP A 57 -9.83 -3.80 -8.11
CA ASP A 57 -10.48 -5.09 -8.38
C ASP A 57 -12.01 -4.95 -8.42
N GLU A 58 -12.60 -4.28 -7.42
CA GLU A 58 -14.04 -4.03 -7.35
C GLU A 58 -14.56 -3.17 -8.51
N LEU A 59 -13.78 -2.19 -9.00
CA LEU A 59 -14.14 -1.36 -10.16
C LEU A 59 -14.11 -2.14 -11.48
N ILE A 60 -13.23 -3.13 -11.60
CA ILE A 60 -13.03 -3.88 -12.83
C ILE A 60 -13.97 -5.09 -12.89
N LYS A 61 -14.43 -5.64 -11.75
CA LYS A 61 -15.36 -6.79 -11.70
C LYS A 61 -16.61 -6.68 -12.59
N PRO A 62 -17.33 -5.53 -12.63
CA PRO A 62 -18.50 -5.38 -13.51
C PRO A 62 -18.20 -5.55 -15.01
N HIS A 63 -16.96 -5.32 -15.42
CA HIS A 63 -16.51 -5.49 -16.80
C HIS A 63 -16.02 -6.91 -17.10
N ARG A 64 -15.89 -7.77 -16.08
CA ARG A 64 -15.37 -9.14 -16.19
C ARG A 64 -16.42 -10.22 -15.96
N ILE A 65 -17.47 -9.90 -15.22
CA ILE A 65 -18.51 -10.84 -14.81
C ILE A 65 -19.86 -10.27 -15.23
N ASP A 66 -20.50 -10.91 -16.20
CA ASP A 66 -21.82 -10.52 -16.67
C ASP A 66 -22.83 -10.54 -15.52
N GLY A 67 -23.57 -9.43 -15.36
CA GLY A 67 -24.55 -9.25 -14.29
C GLY A 67 -23.98 -8.82 -12.94
N TYR A 68 -22.66 -8.70 -12.78
CA TYR A 68 -22.05 -8.20 -11.54
C TYR A 68 -22.18 -6.68 -11.41
N LYS A 69 -22.79 -6.21 -10.32
CA LYS A 69 -22.84 -4.80 -9.96
C LYS A 69 -21.83 -4.52 -8.86
N ALA A 70 -20.94 -3.57 -9.08
CA ALA A 70 -19.98 -3.14 -8.07
C ALA A 70 -20.69 -2.63 -6.81
N ASN A 71 -20.17 -2.99 -5.65
CA ASN A 71 -20.72 -2.53 -4.38
C ASN A 71 -20.24 -1.11 -4.07
N GLY A 72 -21.06 -0.11 -4.41
CA GLY A 72 -20.75 1.30 -4.20
C GLY A 72 -20.41 1.67 -2.74
N LYS A 73 -21.00 1.02 -1.74
CA LYS A 73 -20.69 1.27 -0.32
C LYS A 73 -19.30 0.75 0.05
N TYR A 74 -18.96 -0.44 -0.43
CA TYR A 74 -17.63 -1.01 -0.22
C TYR A 74 -16.55 -0.18 -0.94
N LEU A 75 -16.84 0.25 -2.16
CA LEU A 75 -15.99 1.16 -2.93
C LEU A 75 -15.77 2.49 -2.20
N ALA A 76 -16.83 3.13 -1.71
CA ALA A 76 -16.74 4.36 -0.94
C ALA A 76 -15.88 4.18 0.32
N PHE A 77 -16.07 3.07 1.06
CA PHE A 77 -15.24 2.75 2.22
C PHE A 77 -13.76 2.59 1.86
N LEU A 78 -13.44 1.88 0.76
CA LEU A 78 -12.06 1.70 0.33
C LEU A 78 -11.40 3.02 -0.10
N PHE A 79 -12.14 3.90 -0.77
CA PHE A 79 -11.63 5.21 -1.18
C PHE A 79 -11.48 6.20 -0.03
N ILE A 80 -12.43 6.25 0.90
CA ILE A 80 -12.36 7.15 2.06
C ILE A 80 -11.30 6.62 3.03
N GLY A 81 -11.30 5.32 3.33
CA GLY A 81 -10.36 4.72 4.26
C GLY A 81 -8.91 4.87 3.81
N LYS A 82 -8.62 4.67 2.51
CA LYS A 82 -7.24 4.90 2.01
C LYS A 82 -6.80 6.36 2.15
N LEU A 83 -7.72 7.33 1.98
CA LEU A 83 -7.41 8.75 2.16
C LEU A 83 -7.10 9.07 3.62
N VAL A 84 -7.90 8.54 4.55
CA VAL A 84 -7.67 8.71 5.99
C VAL A 84 -6.33 8.11 6.41
N ILE A 85 -6.00 6.90 5.92
CA ILE A 85 -4.71 6.25 6.21
C ILE A 85 -3.54 7.09 5.66
N LEU A 86 -3.65 7.57 4.41
CA LEU A 86 -2.58 8.36 3.78
C LEU A 86 -2.36 9.68 4.51
N ILE A 87 -3.43 10.42 4.79
CA ILE A 87 -3.37 11.71 5.49
C ILE A 87 -2.86 11.50 6.92
N GLY A 88 -3.39 10.49 7.63
CA GLY A 88 -2.96 10.17 8.99
C GLY A 88 -1.48 9.80 9.06
N ALA A 89 -0.99 8.98 8.12
CA ALA A 89 0.41 8.60 8.05
C ALA A 89 1.33 9.78 7.74
N LEU A 90 0.90 10.70 6.86
CA LEU A 90 1.65 11.91 6.54
C LEU A 90 1.72 12.86 7.73
N LEU A 91 0.60 13.15 8.38
CA LEU A 91 0.56 14.04 9.56
C LEU A 91 1.44 13.48 10.70
N PHE A 92 1.31 12.18 10.97
CA PHE A 92 2.13 11.50 11.98
C PHE A 92 3.61 11.51 11.60
N GLY A 93 3.94 11.25 10.33
CA GLY A 93 5.29 11.29 9.81
C GLY A 93 5.93 12.67 9.95
N VAL A 94 5.21 13.76 9.62
CA VAL A 94 5.76 15.13 9.70
C VAL A 94 6.12 15.49 11.14
N GLN A 95 5.27 15.12 12.10
CA GLN A 95 5.47 15.48 13.51
C GLN A 95 6.72 14.84 14.11
N ILE A 96 7.03 13.59 13.74
CA ILE A 96 8.15 12.84 14.35
C ILE A 96 9.41 12.91 13.49
N LEU A 97 9.30 12.68 12.18
CA LEU A 97 10.45 12.58 11.28
C LEU A 97 10.90 13.95 10.74
N GLN A 98 10.05 14.98 10.84
CA GLN A 98 10.34 16.34 10.35
C GLN A 98 10.91 16.34 8.93
N SER A 99 12.18 16.72 8.74
CA SER A 99 12.86 16.75 7.44
C SER A 99 13.09 15.36 6.83
N LYS A 100 13.14 14.31 7.66
CA LYS A 100 13.34 12.92 7.24
C LYS A 100 12.05 12.25 6.76
N ILE A 101 10.92 12.95 6.70
CA ILE A 101 9.68 12.42 6.12
C ILE A 101 9.83 12.01 4.65
N ILE A 102 10.83 12.56 3.95
CA ILE A 102 11.14 12.14 2.58
C ILE A 102 11.48 10.64 2.50
N ILE A 103 12.02 10.04 3.56
CA ILE A 103 12.39 8.62 3.61
C ILE A 103 11.16 7.70 3.51
N PRO A 104 10.13 7.80 4.39
CA PRO A 104 8.91 7.01 4.23
C PRO A 104 8.14 7.34 2.95
N VAL A 105 8.22 8.57 2.43
CA VAL A 105 7.63 8.92 1.13
C VAL A 105 8.33 8.19 -0.02
N ILE A 106 9.66 8.15 -0.03
CA ILE A 106 10.44 7.35 -1.01
C ILE A 106 10.07 5.87 -0.87
N ASN A 107 10.00 5.35 0.36
CA ASN A 107 9.60 3.96 0.59
C ASN A 107 8.19 3.69 0.06
N TYR A 108 7.26 4.62 0.21
CA TYR A 108 5.92 4.54 -0.37
C TYR A 108 5.98 4.41 -1.91
N PHE A 109 6.75 5.28 -2.59
CA PHE A 109 6.93 5.18 -4.04
C PHE A 109 7.53 3.84 -4.47
N LEU A 110 8.56 3.36 -3.78
CA LEU A 110 9.16 2.06 -4.05
C LEU A 110 8.13 0.93 -3.89
N ASN A 111 7.29 0.99 -2.85
CA ASN A 111 6.26 -0.02 -2.63
C ASN A 111 5.17 -0.04 -3.71
N ILE A 112 4.91 1.06 -4.41
CA ILE A 112 4.03 1.06 -5.61
C ILE A 112 4.65 0.19 -6.71
N PHE A 113 5.94 0.36 -7.00
CA PHE A 113 6.64 -0.45 -7.99
C PHE A 113 6.74 -1.92 -7.56
N VAL A 114 7.02 -2.16 -6.28
CA VAL A 114 7.02 -3.52 -5.71
C VAL A 114 5.66 -4.18 -5.85
N LEU A 115 4.56 -3.45 -5.60
CA LEU A 115 3.21 -3.97 -5.81
C LEU A 115 3.01 -4.43 -7.26
N GLY A 116 3.44 -3.61 -8.23
CA GLY A 116 3.42 -3.95 -9.65
C GLY A 116 4.26 -5.18 -9.98
N ALA A 117 5.48 -5.28 -9.44
CA ALA A 117 6.38 -6.42 -9.62
C ALA A 117 5.87 -7.70 -8.94
N SER A 118 5.02 -7.56 -7.92
CA SER A 118 4.45 -8.66 -7.13
C SER A 118 3.19 -9.27 -7.75
N ILE A 119 2.72 -8.72 -8.87
CA ILE A 119 1.68 -9.30 -9.69
C ILE A 119 2.22 -10.62 -10.27
N LYS A 120 1.57 -11.73 -9.94
CA LYS A 120 1.85 -13.04 -10.52
C LYS A 120 1.69 -12.93 -12.04
N LYS A 121 2.80 -13.06 -12.76
CA LYS A 121 2.79 -13.43 -14.17
C LYS A 121 2.21 -14.84 -14.23
N ASP A 122 1.03 -14.95 -14.83
CA ASP A 122 0.53 -16.21 -15.38
C ASP A 122 1.37 -16.56 -16.61
#